data_AF-A0AAP0FWM3-F1
#
_entry.id   AF-A0AAP0FWM3-F1
#
_cell.length_a   1.000
_cell.length_b   1.000
_cell.length_c   1.000
_cell.angle_alpha   90.00
_cell.angle_beta   90.00
_cell.angle_gamma   90.00
#
_symmetry.space_group_name_H-M   'P 1'
#
loop_
_entity.id
_entity.type
_entity.pdbx_description
1 polymer ?
#
loop_
_entity_poly.entity_id
_entity_poly.type
_entity_poly.pdbx_seq_one_letter_code
_entity_poly.pdbx_strand_id
1 'polypeptide(L)'
;MYVQAQSMFDTDMYLQLLGAIHLVVKGSKVPSDLDTEIGILPPLQRTILDIIPLLRPSDSFSSEWYLLLRELLFFLLSSEVPAERSKNEESNTGINNGQGGAANSSFILTKDYQIKSKNDVPDVSVSTCIEVVQPPSMPSSEVSSCDTPICSWNHLFMEKLIPVIVELFLEAPPSEKCSIFPEVIKALGRCMNTRRDNPKGSLWRLAVESFNRVLIHDLMVDTNNIKLDAHMYRHARTRIWKEIADVYDIFLIGSCGRALSFDGTLEALKADEMIEMNVLNVLSDMILEAQTDAPVEILQRLVSTLDLCVSRTGCLPIDRLELMPSHCSRFSLSCLEMMFSLCRFSFEDDWPPARSTISTVSINILIKRCEIILKQFLSDENDLGDLPLPAVRTNETIFVLQALARLHIHSETAFVLSLPAHLKETIKTSEACASNAHLLILFPSFCELVVSREARVRELVQVLLRLVAGALDLQVRS
;
A
#
# COMPACT_ATOMS: atom_id res chain seq x y z
N MET A 1 -16.49 32.03 -18.67
CA MET A 1 -15.34 32.77 -19.26
C MET A 1 -14.21 31.84 -19.64
N TYR A 2 -13.57 31.11 -18.72
CA TYR A 2 -12.47 30.17 -19.06
C TYR A 2 -12.82 29.22 -20.22
N VAL A 3 -13.89 28.45 -20.11
CA VAL A 3 -14.36 27.52 -21.15
C VAL A 3 -14.58 28.18 -22.53
N GLN A 4 -14.99 29.44 -22.55
CA GLN A 4 -15.30 30.18 -23.78
C GLN A 4 -14.06 30.86 -24.40
N ALA A 5 -12.96 30.97 -23.65
CA ALA A 5 -11.76 31.71 -24.03
C ALA A 5 -10.47 30.92 -23.75
N GLN A 6 -10.52 29.58 -23.75
CA GLN A 6 -9.37 28.73 -23.39
C GLN A 6 -8.12 29.04 -24.22
N SER A 7 -8.29 29.33 -25.52
CA SER A 7 -7.19 29.69 -26.42
C SER A 7 -6.53 31.04 -26.14
N MET A 8 -7.11 31.86 -25.25
CA MET A 8 -6.60 33.18 -24.87
C MET A 8 -5.92 33.17 -23.50
N PHE A 9 -5.97 32.06 -22.76
CA PHE A 9 -5.27 31.93 -21.48
C PHE A 9 -3.80 31.60 -21.72
N ASP A 10 -2.92 32.36 -21.07
CA ASP A 10 -1.52 31.98 -20.88
C ASP A 10 -1.33 31.25 -19.53
N THR A 11 -0.12 30.76 -19.29
CA THR A 11 0.25 30.05 -18.06
C THR A 11 -0.04 30.90 -16.81
N ASP A 12 0.27 32.20 -16.82
CA ASP A 12 0.10 33.07 -15.66
C ASP A 12 -1.39 33.29 -15.32
N MET A 13 -2.23 33.53 -16.33
CA MET A 13 -3.68 33.64 -16.19
C MET A 13 -4.31 32.34 -15.69
N TYR A 14 -3.82 31.20 -16.16
CA TYR A 14 -4.28 29.89 -15.71
C TYR A 14 -3.89 29.64 -14.24
N LEU A 15 -2.67 30.00 -13.84
CA LEU A 15 -2.23 29.90 -12.44
C LEU A 15 -3.02 30.81 -11.51
N GLN A 16 -3.36 32.03 -11.94
CA GLN A 16 -4.26 32.92 -11.20
C GLN A 16 -5.64 32.30 -10.99
N LEU A 17 -6.19 31.66 -12.03
CA LEU A 17 -7.45 30.95 -11.95
C LEU A 17 -7.37 29.79 -10.94
N LEU A 18 -6.33 28.95 -11.01
CA LEU A 18 -6.11 27.87 -10.05
C LEU A 18 -5.96 28.40 -8.61
N GLY A 19 -5.22 29.49 -8.42
CA GLY A 19 -5.07 30.15 -7.11
C GLY A 19 -6.39 30.68 -6.55
N ALA A 20 -7.23 31.29 -7.40
CA ALA A 20 -8.56 31.74 -7.01
C ALA A 20 -9.45 30.58 -6.58
N ILE A 21 -9.43 29.47 -7.33
CA ILE A 21 -10.16 28.25 -6.97
C ILE A 21 -9.63 27.68 -5.67
N HIS A 22 -8.31 27.58 -5.49
CA HIS A 22 -7.70 27.12 -4.25
C HIS A 22 -8.20 27.91 -3.04
N LEU A 23 -8.24 29.24 -3.14
CA LEU A 23 -8.75 30.10 -2.06
C LEU A 23 -10.24 29.88 -1.79
N VAL A 24 -11.06 29.76 -2.85
CA VAL A 24 -12.51 29.52 -2.74
C VAL A 24 -12.79 28.16 -2.10
N VAL A 25 -12.07 27.13 -2.55
CA VAL A 25 -12.13 25.78 -1.99
C VAL A 25 -11.73 25.87 -0.53
N LYS A 26 -10.56 26.44 -0.19
CA LYS A 26 -10.04 26.52 1.19
C LYS A 26 -10.97 27.29 2.13
N GLY A 27 -11.62 28.34 1.63
CA GLY A 27 -12.64 29.11 2.35
C GLY A 27 -13.95 28.34 2.58
N SER A 28 -14.18 27.24 1.86
CA SER A 28 -15.36 26.37 2.02
C SER A 28 -15.18 25.25 3.06
N LYS A 29 -14.05 25.23 3.79
CA LYS A 29 -13.80 24.26 4.87
C LYS A 29 -14.84 24.44 5.99
N VAL A 30 -15.46 23.34 6.39
CA VAL A 30 -16.41 23.28 7.51
C VAL A 30 -15.67 22.68 8.72
N PRO A 31 -15.82 23.21 9.95
CA PRO A 31 -15.29 22.56 11.15
C PRO A 31 -15.90 21.17 11.34
N SER A 32 -15.08 20.19 11.71
CA SER A 32 -15.33 18.75 11.57
C SER A 32 -16.50 18.16 12.38
N ASP A 33 -17.11 18.92 13.29
CA ASP A 33 -17.89 18.32 14.40
C ASP A 33 -19.39 18.66 14.44
N LEU A 34 -19.96 19.39 13.47
CA LEU A 34 -21.40 19.75 13.55
C LEU A 34 -22.30 19.30 12.40
N ASP A 35 -21.80 19.01 11.19
CA ASP A 35 -22.67 18.80 10.02
C ASP A 35 -22.58 17.40 9.39
N THR A 36 -21.87 16.45 10.00
CA THR A 36 -21.80 15.05 9.51
C THR A 36 -23.13 14.30 9.57
N GLU A 37 -24.15 14.84 10.25
CA GLU A 37 -25.49 14.25 10.32
C GLU A 37 -26.35 14.47 9.07
N ILE A 38 -26.03 15.46 8.23
CA ILE A 38 -26.79 15.75 7.01
C ILE A 38 -25.83 15.53 5.85
N GLY A 39 -25.92 14.38 5.16
CA GLY A 39 -25.06 14.00 4.02
C GLY A 39 -25.21 14.88 2.76
N ILE A 40 -25.32 16.20 2.91
CA ILE A 40 -25.53 17.19 1.87
C ILE A 40 -24.32 18.11 1.81
N LEU A 41 -23.64 18.13 0.66
CA LEU A 41 -22.56 19.08 0.40
C LEU A 41 -23.09 20.53 0.38
N PRO A 42 -22.38 21.49 1.02
CA PRO A 42 -22.65 22.91 0.89
C PRO A 42 -22.76 23.35 -0.58
N PRO A 43 -23.64 24.31 -0.92
CA PRO A 43 -23.85 24.75 -2.30
C PRO A 43 -22.55 25.21 -3.00
N LEU A 44 -21.66 25.86 -2.25
CA LEU A 44 -20.36 26.29 -2.76
C LEU A 44 -19.48 25.10 -3.16
N GLN A 45 -19.39 24.07 -2.31
CA GLN A 45 -18.62 22.84 -2.60
C GLN A 45 -19.18 22.07 -3.79
N ARG A 46 -20.52 22.02 -3.94
CA ARG A 46 -21.15 21.43 -5.14
C ARG A 46 -20.77 22.20 -6.40
N THR A 47 -20.89 23.52 -6.37
CA THR A 47 -20.54 24.39 -7.50
C THR A 47 -19.07 24.24 -7.89
N ILE A 48 -18.18 24.14 -6.90
CA ILE A 48 -16.75 23.85 -7.11
C ILE A 48 -16.57 22.54 -7.87
N LEU A 49 -17.20 21.45 -7.42
CA LEU A 49 -17.09 20.12 -8.05
C LEU A 49 -17.60 20.13 -9.49
N ASP A 50 -18.63 20.92 -9.79
CA ASP A 50 -19.15 21.07 -11.16
C ASP A 50 -18.19 21.87 -12.06
N ILE A 51 -17.41 22.80 -11.48
CA ILE A 51 -16.46 23.64 -12.21
C ILE A 51 -15.15 22.90 -12.49
N ILE A 52 -14.63 22.10 -11.55
CA ILE A 52 -13.30 21.48 -11.63
C ILE A 52 -13.04 20.74 -12.97
N PRO A 53 -13.94 19.86 -13.46
CA PRO A 53 -13.74 19.17 -14.73
C PRO A 53 -13.61 20.12 -15.94
N LEU A 54 -14.23 21.31 -15.86
CA LEU A 54 -14.21 22.31 -16.93
C LEU A 54 -12.90 23.09 -17.00
N LEU A 55 -12.02 22.93 -16.00
CA LEU A 55 -10.73 23.60 -15.90
C LEU A 55 -9.60 22.87 -16.63
N ARG A 56 -9.89 21.77 -17.33
CA ARG A 56 -8.88 21.01 -18.07
C ARG A 56 -8.04 21.93 -18.97
N PRO A 57 -6.70 21.84 -18.90
CA PRO A 57 -5.82 22.61 -19.78
C PRO A 57 -6.06 22.29 -21.25
N SER A 58 -5.96 23.32 -22.11
CA SER A 58 -5.94 23.13 -23.56
C SER A 58 -4.54 22.73 -24.05
N ASP A 59 -4.45 22.22 -25.28
CA ASP A 59 -3.19 21.76 -25.89
C ASP A 59 -2.06 22.82 -25.87
N SER A 60 -2.43 24.10 -25.84
CA SER A 60 -1.52 25.25 -25.80
C SER A 60 -0.70 25.36 -24.51
N PHE A 61 -1.15 24.78 -23.39
CA PHE A 61 -0.48 24.78 -22.09
C PHE A 61 -0.68 23.43 -21.40
N SER A 62 -0.24 22.37 -22.09
CA SER A 62 -0.36 21.00 -21.62
C SER A 62 0.46 20.72 -20.34
N SER A 63 1.53 21.47 -20.04
CA SER A 63 2.34 21.29 -18.82
C SER A 63 1.58 21.59 -17.52
N GLU A 64 0.41 22.22 -17.64
CA GLU A 64 -0.38 22.73 -16.54
C GLU A 64 -1.35 21.66 -16.00
N TRP A 65 -1.44 20.51 -16.69
CA TRP A 65 -2.14 19.32 -16.19
C TRP A 65 -1.54 18.85 -14.87
N TYR A 66 -0.21 18.85 -14.75
CA TYR A 66 0.48 18.54 -13.50
C TYR A 66 0.03 19.47 -12.36
N LEU A 67 -0.06 20.78 -12.61
CA LEU A 67 -0.41 21.79 -11.61
C LEU A 67 -1.87 21.66 -11.19
N LEU A 68 -2.79 21.48 -12.13
CA LEU A 68 -4.20 21.22 -11.84
C LEU A 68 -4.36 19.99 -10.95
N LEU A 69 -3.82 18.85 -11.38
CA LEU A 69 -3.96 17.60 -10.64
C LEU A 69 -3.30 17.68 -9.27
N ARG A 70 -2.11 18.28 -9.16
CA ARG A 70 -1.43 18.50 -7.88
C ARG A 70 -2.26 19.34 -6.89
N GLU A 71 -2.90 20.39 -7.36
CA GLU A 71 -3.79 21.22 -6.52
C GLU A 71 -5.02 20.43 -6.09
N LEU A 72 -5.65 19.65 -6.97
CA LEU A 72 -6.79 18.82 -6.60
C LEU A 72 -6.41 17.75 -5.56
N LEU A 73 -5.23 17.13 -5.71
CA LEU A 73 -4.70 16.18 -4.73
C LEU A 73 -4.44 16.83 -3.36
N PHE A 74 -4.15 18.14 -3.31
CA PHE A 74 -4.02 18.86 -2.05
C PHE A 74 -5.34 18.93 -1.27
N PHE A 75 -6.49 18.88 -1.94
CA PHE A 75 -7.80 18.83 -1.28
C PHE A 75 -8.19 17.45 -0.75
N LEU A 76 -7.48 16.40 -1.16
CA LEU A 76 -7.52 15.12 -0.46
C LEU A 76 -6.74 15.23 0.87
N LEU A 77 -6.75 14.18 1.69
CA LEU A 77 -6.04 14.11 2.98
C LEU A 77 -4.57 14.56 2.82
N SER A 78 -4.33 15.84 3.06
CA SER A 78 -3.03 16.45 2.81
C SER A 78 -2.03 15.87 3.82
N SER A 79 -0.82 15.57 3.35
CA SER A 79 0.33 15.44 4.25
C SER A 79 0.52 16.81 4.87
N GLU A 80 0.41 16.94 6.18
CA GLU A 80 1.29 17.91 6.81
C GLU A 80 2.72 17.40 6.60
N VAL A 81 3.58 18.27 6.08
CA VAL A 81 5.04 18.12 6.19
C VAL A 81 5.34 18.15 7.70
N PRO A 82 6.22 17.28 8.25
CA PRO A 82 6.60 17.39 9.64
C PRO A 82 7.14 18.80 9.86
N ALA A 83 6.46 19.59 10.71
CA ALA A 83 6.92 20.89 11.11
C ALA A 83 8.37 20.74 11.59
N GLU A 84 9.30 21.46 10.96
CA GLU A 84 10.67 21.55 11.40
C GLU A 84 10.66 21.94 12.88
N ARG A 85 11.01 20.98 13.75
CA ARG A 85 11.34 21.29 15.13
C ARG A 85 12.46 22.31 15.09
N SER A 86 12.15 23.52 15.56
CA SER A 86 13.08 24.61 15.79
C SER A 86 14.38 24.06 16.39
N LYS A 87 15.45 24.14 15.62
CA LYS A 87 16.81 23.97 16.13
C LYS A 87 17.12 25.18 17.01
N ASN A 88 17.14 24.98 18.31
CA ASN A 88 17.96 25.76 19.23
C ASN A 88 18.79 24.75 20.02
N GLU A 89 20.04 24.58 19.60
CA GLU A 89 21.22 24.50 20.48
C GLU A 89 22.47 24.36 19.61
N GLU A 90 23.23 25.45 19.55
CA GLU A 90 24.60 25.46 19.07
C GLU A 90 25.52 24.80 20.09
N SER A 91 26.37 23.88 19.66
CA SER A 91 27.81 23.94 19.94
C SER A 91 28.59 22.93 19.09
N ASN A 92 29.43 23.48 18.20
CA ASN A 92 30.83 23.12 17.89
C ASN A 92 31.20 21.62 17.94
N THR A 93 31.78 20.99 16.91
CA THR A 93 32.85 21.43 16.00
C THR A 93 33.15 20.29 15.01
N GLY A 94 33.57 20.59 13.77
CA GLY A 94 34.56 19.74 13.07
C GLY A 94 34.20 19.09 11.72
N ILE A 95 34.10 19.89 10.65
CA ILE A 95 34.84 19.76 9.37
C ILE A 95 34.59 18.53 8.45
N ASN A 96 33.96 18.83 7.29
CA ASN A 96 34.19 18.43 5.87
C ASN A 96 34.14 16.93 5.48
N ASN A 97 33.71 16.49 4.29
CA ASN A 97 33.13 17.08 3.07
C ASN A 97 32.59 15.90 2.24
N GLY A 98 31.54 16.11 1.42
CA GLY A 98 31.09 15.14 0.42
C GLY A 98 29.79 15.54 -0.27
N GLN A 99 29.91 16.41 -1.28
CA GLN A 99 28.82 16.95 -2.10
C GLN A 99 28.03 15.87 -2.86
N GLY A 100 26.70 15.99 -2.83
CA GLY A 100 25.76 15.32 -3.73
C GLY A 100 24.46 16.12 -3.75
N GLY A 101 24.45 17.26 -4.46
CA GLY A 101 23.29 18.15 -4.52
C GLY A 101 22.19 17.58 -5.42
N ALA A 102 21.07 17.19 -4.81
CA ALA A 102 19.80 17.01 -5.50
C ALA A 102 18.94 18.25 -5.24
N ALA A 103 18.84 19.11 -6.25
CA ALA A 103 17.97 20.28 -6.23
C ALA A 103 16.51 19.83 -6.42
N ASN A 104 15.79 19.64 -5.31
CA ASN A 104 14.34 19.57 -5.33
C ASN A 104 13.78 21.00 -5.42
N SER A 105 13.40 21.42 -6.62
CA SER A 105 12.64 22.66 -6.83
C SER A 105 11.22 22.48 -6.31
N SER A 106 10.96 22.92 -5.09
CA SER A 106 9.61 23.07 -4.53
C SER A 106 9.01 24.38 -5.04
N PHE A 107 8.28 24.35 -6.15
CA PHE A 107 7.40 25.46 -6.53
C PHE A 107 6.18 25.44 -5.60
N ILE A 108 6.16 26.38 -4.66
CA ILE A 108 5.05 26.64 -3.74
C ILE A 108 4.33 27.89 -4.28
N LEU A 109 3.07 27.73 -4.69
CA LEU A 109 2.18 28.77 -5.21
C LEU A 109 1.70 29.77 -4.12
N THR A 110 2.43 29.87 -3.00
CA THR A 110 2.09 30.71 -1.84
C THR A 110 3.04 31.89 -1.65
N LYS A 111 4.00 32.12 -2.56
CA LYS A 111 4.74 33.40 -2.61
C LYS A 111 4.21 34.26 -3.77
N ASP A 112 3.79 35.46 -3.38
CA ASP A 112 3.47 36.62 -4.23
C ASP A 112 2.05 36.76 -4.79
N TYR A 113 1.07 36.97 -3.89
CA TYR A 113 -0.06 37.87 -4.16
C TYR A 113 -0.28 38.82 -2.97
N GLN A 114 0.63 39.77 -2.80
CA GLN A 114 0.36 40.99 -2.04
C GLN A 114 -0.12 42.08 -2.99
N ILE A 115 -1.42 42.36 -2.97
CA ILE A 115 -2.00 43.54 -3.60
C ILE A 115 -1.53 44.76 -2.80
N LYS A 116 -0.57 45.52 -3.37
CA LYS A 116 -0.16 46.83 -2.84
C LYS A 116 -1.30 47.84 -3.05
N SER A 117 -2.01 48.21 -1.98
CA SER A 117 -2.75 49.48 -1.96
C SER A 117 -1.80 50.59 -1.52
N LYS A 118 -1.48 51.48 -2.46
CA LYS A 118 -0.70 52.70 -2.26
C LYS A 118 -1.57 53.73 -1.55
N ASN A 119 -1.09 54.32 -0.46
CA ASN A 119 -1.46 55.66 -0.02
C ASN A 119 -0.30 56.25 0.82
N ASP A 120 0.36 57.24 0.24
CA ASP A 120 1.31 58.17 0.87
C ASP A 120 0.55 59.01 1.95
N VAL A 121 1.07 59.57 3.05
CA VAL A 121 2.29 60.36 3.35
C VAL A 121 2.45 60.43 4.92
N PRO A 122 3.38 61.20 5.57
CA PRO A 122 4.58 60.68 6.23
C PRO A 122 4.70 60.88 7.76
N ASP A 123 5.47 59.98 8.38
CA ASP A 123 6.58 60.18 9.32
C ASP A 123 6.54 61.32 10.38
N VAL A 124 6.53 60.94 11.67
CA VAL A 124 7.37 61.55 12.73
C VAL A 124 7.75 60.47 13.76
N SER A 125 9.05 60.27 13.92
CA SER A 125 9.70 59.40 14.91
C SER A 125 9.87 60.12 16.26
N VAL A 126 9.55 59.50 17.41
CA VAL A 126 10.29 59.70 18.68
C VAL A 126 10.19 58.46 19.60
N SER A 127 11.36 58.07 20.11
CA SER A 127 11.71 57.09 21.14
C SER A 127 11.01 57.27 22.50
N THR A 128 10.93 56.23 23.36
CA THR A 128 11.42 56.18 24.77
C THR A 128 10.88 54.95 25.53
N CYS A 129 11.74 54.37 26.36
CA CYS A 129 11.60 53.16 27.18
C CYS A 129 10.78 53.35 28.50
N ILE A 130 10.65 52.24 29.26
CA ILE A 130 10.35 52.10 30.73
C ILE A 130 8.82 51.93 31.02
N GLU A 131 8.26 51.01 31.83
CA GLU A 131 8.73 50.25 33.01
C GLU A 131 7.96 48.94 33.24
N VAL A 132 8.65 48.06 33.96
CA VAL A 132 8.31 46.79 34.62
C VAL A 132 7.18 46.92 35.66
N VAL A 133 6.21 46.00 35.66
CA VAL A 133 5.54 45.52 36.89
C VAL A 133 5.16 44.02 36.76
N GLN A 134 5.79 43.16 37.59
CA GLN A 134 5.24 41.87 38.08
C GLN A 134 4.67 42.12 39.50
N PRO A 135 3.78 41.31 40.12
CA PRO A 135 3.72 39.81 40.16
C PRO A 135 2.22 39.30 40.23
N PRO A 136 1.81 38.10 40.75
CA PRO A 136 2.52 37.00 41.41
C PRO A 136 2.18 35.56 40.94
N SER A 137 2.89 34.64 41.58
CA SER A 137 3.08 33.20 41.38
C SER A 137 1.85 32.27 41.39
N MET A 138 1.94 31.28 40.48
CA MET A 138 1.42 29.90 40.40
C MET A 138 0.46 29.36 41.49
N PRO A 139 -0.47 28.47 41.06
CA PRO A 139 -0.23 27.06 41.36
C PRO A 139 -0.41 26.11 40.15
N SER A 140 0.40 25.07 40.17
CA SER A 140 0.39 23.88 39.32
C SER A 140 -1.00 23.23 39.20
N SER A 141 -1.44 23.02 37.97
CA SER A 141 -2.46 22.03 37.63
C SER A 141 -2.11 21.41 36.28
N GLU A 142 -2.03 20.08 36.27
CA GLU A 142 -1.86 19.24 35.10
C GLU A 142 -3.01 19.52 34.12
N VAL A 143 -2.69 20.01 32.92
CA VAL A 143 -3.67 20.16 31.84
C VAL A 143 -3.20 19.34 30.65
N SER A 144 -4.12 18.49 30.22
CA SER A 144 -4.03 17.53 29.14
C SER A 144 -3.52 18.13 27.82
N SER A 145 -2.97 17.24 27.01
CA SER A 145 -2.67 17.41 25.58
C SER A 145 -3.56 18.42 24.89
N CYS A 146 -2.93 19.46 24.33
CA CYS A 146 -3.56 20.44 23.47
C CYS A 146 -3.88 19.75 22.13
N ASP A 147 -5.09 19.21 22.00
CA ASP A 147 -5.65 18.82 20.72
C ASP A 147 -5.87 20.09 19.91
N THR A 148 -5.03 20.31 18.91
CA THR A 148 -5.29 21.32 17.89
C THR A 148 -6.38 20.75 16.98
N PRO A 149 -7.54 21.41 16.78
CA PRO A 149 -8.59 20.85 15.94
C PRO A 149 -8.08 20.77 14.51
N ILE A 150 -7.83 19.55 14.03
CA ILE A 150 -7.38 19.27 12.67
C ILE A 150 -8.50 19.70 11.72
N CYS A 151 -8.30 20.82 11.01
CA CYS A 151 -9.23 21.29 9.99
C CYS A 151 -9.08 20.47 8.69
N SER A 152 -9.52 19.20 8.76
CA SER A 152 -9.62 18.27 7.64
C SER A 152 -10.87 18.58 6.81
N TRP A 153 -10.79 18.37 5.49
CA TRP A 153 -11.99 18.45 4.64
C TRP A 153 -12.98 17.35 5.02
N ASN A 154 -14.28 17.61 4.87
CA ASN A 154 -15.28 16.56 5.07
C ASN A 154 -15.06 15.43 4.05
N HIS A 155 -15.06 14.18 4.54
CA HIS A 155 -14.95 12.98 3.71
C HIS A 155 -15.93 12.96 2.53
N LEU A 156 -17.13 13.53 2.68
CA LEU A 156 -18.13 13.61 1.60
C LEU A 156 -17.65 14.44 0.40
N PHE A 157 -16.88 15.52 0.64
CA PHE A 157 -16.31 16.31 -0.45
C PHE A 157 -15.22 15.52 -1.17
N MET A 158 -14.36 14.85 -0.42
CA MET A 158 -13.31 13.98 -0.97
C MET A 158 -13.91 12.84 -1.80
N GLU A 159 -15.00 12.23 -1.34
CA GLU A 159 -15.72 11.19 -2.08
C GLU A 159 -16.21 11.65 -3.45
N LYS A 160 -16.66 12.90 -3.58
CA LYS A 160 -17.07 13.44 -4.88
C LYS A 160 -15.89 13.91 -5.72
N LEU A 161 -14.79 14.30 -5.09
CA LEU A 161 -13.59 14.77 -5.77
C LEU A 161 -12.76 13.63 -6.37
N ILE A 162 -12.66 12.47 -5.71
CA ILE A 162 -11.85 11.33 -6.17
C ILE A 162 -12.19 10.93 -7.62
N PRO A 163 -13.47 10.68 -8.00
CA PRO A 163 -13.80 10.33 -9.37
C PRO A 163 -13.38 11.40 -10.37
N VAL A 164 -13.54 12.68 -10.03
CA VAL A 164 -13.12 13.80 -10.88
C VAL A 164 -11.61 13.81 -11.09
N ILE A 165 -10.82 13.59 -10.03
CA ILE A 165 -9.36 13.48 -10.13
C ILE A 165 -8.97 12.31 -11.02
N VAL A 166 -9.62 11.15 -10.87
CA VAL A 166 -9.33 9.95 -11.66
C VAL A 166 -9.64 10.17 -13.13
N GLU A 167 -10.80 10.74 -13.48
CA GLU A 167 -11.11 11.04 -14.89
C GLU A 167 -10.12 12.04 -15.49
N LEU A 168 -9.84 13.14 -14.79
CA LEU A 168 -8.87 14.14 -15.25
C LEU A 168 -7.46 13.53 -15.39
N PHE A 169 -7.07 12.67 -14.45
CA PHE A 169 -5.80 11.95 -14.55
C PHE A 169 -5.78 11.07 -15.80
N LEU A 170 -6.82 10.26 -16.04
CA LEU A 170 -6.91 9.35 -17.18
C LEU A 170 -6.97 10.10 -18.53
N GLU A 171 -7.54 11.30 -18.59
CA GLU A 171 -7.55 12.17 -19.77
C GLU A 171 -6.21 12.90 -20.00
N ALA A 172 -5.37 13.04 -18.98
CA ALA A 172 -4.15 13.83 -19.07
C ALA A 172 -3.14 13.25 -20.08
N PRO A 173 -2.33 14.10 -20.74
CA PRO A 173 -1.29 13.64 -21.66
C PRO A 173 -0.25 12.72 -20.98
N PRO A 174 0.29 11.70 -21.69
CA PRO A 174 1.19 10.71 -21.08
C PRO A 174 2.42 11.29 -20.38
N SER A 175 2.99 12.39 -20.90
CA SER A 175 4.15 13.07 -20.31
C SER A 175 3.85 13.64 -18.92
N GLU A 176 2.65 14.20 -18.75
CA GLU A 176 2.21 14.81 -17.49
C GLU A 176 1.75 13.74 -16.49
N LYS A 177 1.03 12.72 -16.99
CA LYS A 177 0.66 11.53 -16.21
C LYS A 177 1.86 10.94 -15.50
N CYS A 178 2.95 10.67 -16.22
CA CYS A 178 4.17 10.08 -15.65
C CYS A 178 4.71 10.87 -14.45
N SER A 179 4.57 12.20 -14.47
CA SER A 179 5.12 13.08 -13.45
C SER A 179 4.27 13.15 -12.19
N ILE A 180 2.94 13.04 -12.31
CA ILE A 180 1.98 13.16 -11.20
C ILE A 180 1.48 11.81 -10.67
N PHE A 181 1.71 10.71 -11.39
CA PHE A 181 1.22 9.39 -11.04
C PHE A 181 1.63 8.93 -9.62
N PRO A 182 2.90 9.09 -9.16
CA PRO A 182 3.26 8.77 -7.77
C PRO A 182 2.37 9.50 -6.74
N GLU A 183 2.10 10.78 -6.97
CA GLU A 183 1.30 11.62 -6.09
C GLU A 183 -0.17 11.20 -6.07
N VAL A 184 -0.73 10.79 -7.23
CA VAL A 184 -2.08 10.22 -7.33
C VAL A 184 -2.17 8.92 -6.53
N ILE A 185 -1.24 7.99 -6.73
CA ILE A 185 -1.20 6.71 -5.99
C ILE A 185 -1.11 6.97 -4.48
N LYS A 186 -0.21 7.87 -4.07
CA LYS A 186 -0.03 8.24 -2.66
C LYS A 186 -1.32 8.80 -2.05
N ALA A 187 -2.00 9.70 -2.74
CA ALA A 187 -3.21 10.33 -2.24
C ALA A 187 -4.38 9.34 -2.14
N LEU A 188 -4.54 8.47 -3.14
CA LEU A 188 -5.54 7.39 -3.09
C LEU A 188 -5.23 6.43 -1.93
N GLY A 189 -3.97 6.05 -1.74
CA GLY A 189 -3.53 5.24 -0.61
C GLY A 189 -3.87 5.84 0.76
N ARG A 190 -3.72 7.17 0.93
CA ARG A 190 -4.17 7.85 2.15
C ARG A 190 -5.68 7.77 2.34
N CYS A 191 -6.45 7.93 1.27
CA CYS A 191 -7.91 7.80 1.32
C CYS A 191 -8.32 6.35 1.64
N MET A 192 -7.66 5.35 1.08
CA MET A 192 -7.85 3.93 1.41
C MET A 192 -7.59 3.66 2.91
N ASN A 193 -6.57 4.31 3.48
CA ASN A 193 -6.23 4.15 4.89
C ASN A 193 -7.26 4.73 5.87
N THR A 194 -8.20 5.58 5.41
CA THR A 194 -9.33 6.03 6.26
C THR A 194 -10.21 4.89 6.73
N ARG A 195 -10.13 3.69 6.12
CA ARG A 195 -10.73 2.46 6.65
C ARG A 195 -10.36 2.23 8.13
N ARG A 196 -9.16 2.65 8.55
CA ARG A 196 -8.68 2.50 9.93
C ARG A 196 -9.47 3.34 10.93
N ASP A 197 -9.73 4.60 10.59
CA ASP A 197 -10.31 5.58 11.52
C ASP A 197 -11.82 5.74 11.30
N ASN A 198 -12.29 5.50 10.08
CA ASN A 198 -13.69 5.58 9.67
C ASN A 198 -14.09 4.36 8.79
N PRO A 199 -14.18 3.14 9.37
CA PRO A 199 -14.49 1.91 8.63
C PRO A 199 -15.88 1.93 7.98
N LYS A 200 -16.84 2.63 8.60
CA LYS A 200 -18.22 2.75 8.08
C LYS A 200 -18.31 3.71 6.88
N GLY A 201 -17.36 4.64 6.72
CA GLY A 201 -17.36 5.63 5.62
C GLY A 201 -17.14 5.00 4.24
N SER A 202 -17.73 5.60 3.21
CA SER A 202 -17.58 5.16 1.80
C SER A 202 -16.24 5.56 1.16
N LEU A 203 -15.58 6.59 1.69
CA LEU A 203 -14.34 7.15 1.13
C LEU A 203 -13.26 6.10 0.82
N TRP A 204 -12.97 5.19 1.76
CA TRP A 204 -11.94 4.18 1.54
C TRP A 204 -12.32 3.18 0.44
N ARG A 205 -13.59 2.79 0.35
CA ARG A 205 -14.10 1.86 -0.69
C ARG A 205 -13.93 2.46 -2.08
N LEU A 206 -14.35 3.72 -2.21
CA LEU A 206 -14.21 4.47 -3.46
C LEU A 206 -12.74 4.68 -3.84
N ALA A 207 -11.89 4.95 -2.85
CA ALA A 207 -10.45 5.09 -3.07
C ALA A 207 -9.81 3.78 -3.54
N VAL A 208 -10.22 2.62 -3.00
CA VAL A 208 -9.77 1.30 -3.47
C VAL A 208 -10.16 1.07 -4.93
N GLU A 209 -11.43 1.31 -5.27
CA GLU A 209 -11.92 1.14 -6.65
C GLU A 209 -11.16 2.05 -7.63
N SER A 210 -10.96 3.30 -7.23
CA SER A 210 -10.21 4.30 -8.00
C SER A 210 -8.73 3.93 -8.17
N PHE A 211 -8.09 3.45 -7.11
CA PHE A 211 -6.70 2.96 -7.14
C PHE A 211 -6.57 1.78 -8.11
N ASN A 212 -7.47 0.79 -8.02
CA ASN A 212 -7.46 -0.36 -8.92
C ASN A 212 -7.68 0.06 -10.38
N ARG A 213 -8.61 0.98 -10.64
CA ARG A 213 -8.87 1.51 -11.99
C ARG A 213 -7.64 2.19 -12.58
N VAL A 214 -6.97 3.04 -11.79
CA VAL A 214 -5.75 3.74 -12.21
C VAL A 214 -4.62 2.75 -12.51
N LEU A 215 -4.42 1.73 -11.65
CA LEU A 215 -3.42 0.69 -11.89
C LEU A 215 -3.72 -0.10 -13.16
N ILE A 216 -4.95 -0.55 -13.36
CA ILE A 216 -5.32 -1.37 -14.52
C ILE A 216 -5.10 -0.61 -15.83
N HIS A 217 -5.43 0.69 -15.85
CA HIS A 217 -5.40 1.47 -17.09
C HIS A 217 -4.01 2.02 -17.44
N ASP A 218 -3.24 2.50 -16.45
CA ASP A 218 -2.03 3.28 -16.70
C ASP A 218 -0.71 2.59 -16.24
N LEU A 219 -0.76 1.47 -15.51
CA LEU A 219 0.46 0.74 -15.12
C LEU A 219 1.06 -0.07 -16.29
N MET A 220 0.21 -0.50 -17.24
CA MET A 220 0.53 -1.38 -18.38
C MET A 220 0.78 -0.63 -19.70
N VAL A 221 0.93 0.70 -19.66
CA VAL A 221 1.08 1.51 -20.88
C VAL A 221 2.45 1.30 -21.51
N ASP A 222 2.46 0.92 -22.78
CA ASP A 222 3.68 0.70 -23.57
C ASP A 222 4.59 1.92 -23.62
N THR A 223 5.84 1.71 -23.21
CA THR A 223 6.96 2.68 -23.19
C THR A 223 7.19 3.39 -24.53
N ASN A 224 6.71 2.80 -25.63
CA ASN A 224 6.93 3.29 -27.00
C ASN A 224 6.19 4.61 -27.32
N ASN A 225 5.17 4.98 -26.54
CA ASN A 225 4.37 6.19 -26.78
C ASN A 225 4.83 7.43 -26.00
N ILE A 226 5.85 7.31 -25.16
CA ILE A 226 6.24 8.37 -24.21
C ILE A 226 7.45 9.14 -24.78
N LYS A 227 7.22 10.37 -25.25
CA LYS A 227 8.26 11.32 -25.68
C LYS A 227 9.02 11.93 -24.48
N LEU A 228 9.47 11.10 -23.54
CA LEU A 228 10.22 11.54 -22.37
C LEU A 228 11.65 10.99 -22.43
N ASP A 229 12.60 11.75 -21.86
CA ASP A 229 13.95 11.25 -21.65
C ASP A 229 13.93 9.94 -20.84
N ALA A 230 14.68 8.94 -21.30
CA ALA A 230 14.64 7.59 -20.74
C ALA A 230 15.08 7.55 -19.26
N HIS A 231 15.97 8.44 -18.84
CA HIS A 231 16.41 8.53 -17.46
C HIS A 231 15.32 9.15 -16.56
N MET A 232 14.65 10.21 -17.03
CA MET A 232 13.51 10.81 -16.32
C MET A 232 12.35 9.83 -16.16
N TYR A 233 12.01 9.09 -17.21
CA TYR A 233 10.96 8.07 -17.16
C TYR A 233 11.29 6.97 -16.14
N ARG A 234 12.51 6.44 -16.16
CA ARG A 234 12.96 5.41 -15.19
C ARG A 234 12.87 5.89 -13.75
N HIS A 235 13.28 7.14 -13.48
CA HIS A 235 13.18 7.73 -12.15
C HIS A 235 11.71 7.86 -11.71
N ALA A 236 10.83 8.33 -12.60
CA ALA A 236 9.39 8.42 -12.33
C ALA A 236 8.78 7.03 -12.03
N ARG A 237 9.07 6.02 -12.86
CA ARG A 237 8.65 4.61 -12.64
C ARG A 237 9.13 4.07 -11.30
N THR A 238 10.39 4.34 -10.92
CA THR A 238 10.92 3.94 -9.62
C THR A 238 10.14 4.55 -8.45
N ARG A 239 9.72 5.81 -8.57
CA ARG A 239 8.87 6.47 -7.56
C ARG A 239 7.47 5.85 -7.52
N ILE A 240 6.86 5.60 -8.68
CA ILE A 240 5.54 4.95 -8.78
C ILE A 240 5.55 3.61 -8.04
N TRP A 241 6.53 2.75 -8.32
CA TRP A 241 6.63 1.43 -7.69
C TRP A 241 6.82 1.49 -6.17
N LYS A 242 7.57 2.48 -5.67
CA LYS A 242 7.71 2.71 -4.22
C LYS A 242 6.37 3.09 -3.58
N GLU A 243 5.63 4.03 -4.18
CA GLU A 243 4.33 4.44 -3.64
C GLU A 243 3.30 3.31 -3.74
N ILE A 244 3.30 2.51 -4.82
CA ILE A 244 2.45 1.31 -4.93
C ILE A 244 2.73 0.34 -3.77
N ALA A 245 4.00 0.03 -3.52
CA ALA A 245 4.37 -0.83 -2.40
C ALA A 245 3.96 -0.24 -1.04
N ASP A 246 4.13 1.07 -0.84
CA ASP A 246 3.66 1.75 0.37
C ASP A 246 2.15 1.59 0.57
N VAL A 247 1.35 1.72 -0.50
CA VAL A 247 -0.11 1.54 -0.42
C VAL A 247 -0.46 0.11 0.00
N TYR A 248 0.13 -0.90 -0.63
CA TYR A 248 -0.15 -2.30 -0.28
C TYR A 248 0.31 -2.64 1.14
N ASP A 249 1.50 -2.20 1.55
CA ASP A 249 2.00 -2.39 2.91
C ASP A 249 1.04 -1.81 3.93
N ILE A 250 0.65 -0.54 3.79
CA ILE A 250 -0.17 0.12 4.80
C ILE A 250 -1.61 -0.41 4.76
N PHE A 251 -2.19 -0.58 3.57
CA PHE A 251 -3.57 -1.00 3.43
C PHE A 251 -3.76 -2.46 3.81
N LEU A 252 -2.97 -3.40 3.27
CA LEU A 252 -3.15 -4.82 3.56
C LEU A 252 -2.82 -5.12 5.03
N ILE A 253 -1.74 -4.55 5.59
CA ILE A 253 -1.41 -4.71 7.01
C ILE A 253 -2.44 -4.02 7.92
N GLY A 254 -3.03 -2.92 7.48
CA GLY A 254 -4.06 -2.18 8.21
C GLY A 254 -5.46 -2.77 8.13
N SER A 255 -5.77 -3.52 7.07
CA SER A 255 -7.14 -3.97 6.78
C SER A 255 -7.55 -5.13 7.66
N CYS A 256 -6.66 -6.09 7.91
CA CYS A 256 -7.00 -7.25 8.72
C CYS A 256 -6.44 -7.11 10.14
N GLY A 257 -7.31 -7.13 11.14
CA GLY A 257 -6.92 -7.06 12.56
C GLY A 257 -7.83 -6.24 13.45
N ARG A 258 -8.70 -5.39 12.88
CA ARG A 258 -9.85 -4.86 13.63
C ARG A 258 -11.05 -5.73 13.34
N ALA A 259 -11.77 -6.13 14.39
CA ALA A 259 -13.14 -6.58 14.23
C ALA A 259 -13.88 -5.45 13.50
N LEU A 260 -14.26 -5.70 12.23
CA LEU A 260 -15.31 -4.91 11.60
C LEU A 260 -16.46 -4.93 12.60
N SER A 261 -16.77 -3.78 13.18
CA SER A 261 -17.82 -3.66 14.17
C SER A 261 -19.07 -4.33 13.60
N PHE A 262 -19.56 -5.38 14.28
CA PHE A 262 -20.71 -6.20 13.86
C PHE A 262 -22.03 -5.42 13.81
N ASP A 263 -21.96 -4.11 14.02
CA ASP A 263 -23.08 -3.18 14.08
C ASP A 263 -23.59 -2.77 12.67
N GLY A 264 -23.18 -3.50 11.63
CA GLY A 264 -23.60 -3.35 10.24
C GLY A 264 -24.33 -4.59 9.73
N THR A 265 -24.94 -4.49 8.54
CA THR A 265 -25.60 -5.65 7.92
C THR A 265 -24.57 -6.68 7.45
N LEU A 266 -24.94 -7.96 7.46
CA LEU A 266 -24.10 -9.05 6.97
C LEU A 266 -23.70 -8.83 5.50
N GLU A 267 -24.58 -8.21 4.71
CA GLU A 267 -24.35 -7.84 3.32
C GLU A 267 -23.24 -6.79 3.18
N ALA A 268 -23.20 -5.79 4.06
CA ALA A 268 -22.15 -4.76 4.04
C ALA A 268 -20.78 -5.35 4.39
N LEU A 269 -20.72 -6.26 5.36
CA LEU A 269 -19.49 -6.97 5.71
C LEU A 269 -18.97 -7.82 4.54
N LYS A 270 -19.85 -8.55 3.85
CA LYS A 270 -19.47 -9.32 2.65
C LYS A 270 -18.98 -8.43 1.51
N ALA A 271 -19.58 -7.27 1.33
CA ALA A 271 -19.12 -6.31 0.33
C ALA A 271 -17.71 -5.80 0.65
N ASP A 272 -17.42 -5.50 1.92
CA ASP A 272 -16.09 -5.08 2.38
C ASP A 272 -15.04 -6.17 2.16
N GLU A 273 -15.37 -7.41 2.50
CA GLU A 273 -14.52 -8.56 2.24
C GLU A 273 -14.24 -8.74 0.74
N MET A 274 -15.25 -8.55 -0.11
CA MET A 274 -15.07 -8.63 -1.56
C MET A 274 -14.12 -7.54 -2.09
N ILE A 275 -14.18 -6.33 -1.53
CA ILE A 275 -13.27 -5.23 -1.87
C ILE A 275 -11.82 -5.59 -1.47
N GLU A 276 -11.62 -6.13 -0.27
CA GLU A 276 -10.31 -6.59 0.20
C GLU A 276 -9.74 -7.72 -0.67
N MET A 277 -10.57 -8.70 -1.04
CA MET A 277 -10.20 -9.76 -1.97
C MET A 277 -9.84 -9.20 -3.35
N ASN A 278 -10.58 -8.19 -3.83
CA ASN A 278 -10.28 -7.56 -5.11
C ASN A 278 -8.92 -6.85 -5.10
N VAL A 279 -8.54 -6.21 -3.99
CA VAL A 279 -7.20 -5.61 -3.84
C VAL A 279 -6.11 -6.68 -3.92
N LEU A 280 -6.33 -7.83 -3.26
CA LEU A 280 -5.39 -8.96 -3.33
C LEU A 280 -5.29 -9.53 -4.76
N ASN A 281 -6.40 -9.68 -5.47
CA ASN A 281 -6.41 -10.18 -6.84
C ASN A 281 -5.69 -9.21 -7.80
N VAL A 282 -5.92 -7.90 -7.66
CA VAL A 282 -5.20 -6.89 -8.47
C VAL A 282 -3.70 -6.91 -8.18
N LEU A 283 -3.28 -7.12 -6.93
CA LEU A 283 -1.86 -7.32 -6.60
C LEU A 283 -1.29 -8.54 -7.34
N SER A 284 -2.02 -9.65 -7.37
CA SER A 284 -1.60 -10.85 -8.10
C SER A 284 -1.51 -10.58 -9.59
N ASP A 285 -2.64 -10.32 -10.22
CA ASP A 285 -2.82 -10.42 -11.67
C ASP A 285 -2.10 -9.28 -12.38
N MET A 286 -2.13 -8.08 -11.79
CA MET A 286 -1.63 -6.87 -12.44
C MET A 286 -0.21 -6.49 -12.02
N ILE A 287 0.34 -7.06 -10.94
CA ILE A 287 1.66 -6.65 -10.44
C ILE A 287 2.62 -7.82 -10.34
N LEU A 288 2.24 -8.89 -9.62
CA LEU A 288 3.15 -9.99 -9.32
C LEU A 288 3.24 -11.01 -10.46
N GLU A 289 2.12 -11.36 -11.10
CA GLU A 289 2.06 -12.31 -12.21
C GLU A 289 2.19 -11.62 -13.59
N ALA A 290 1.93 -10.32 -13.67
CA ALA A 290 2.09 -9.54 -14.89
C ALA A 290 3.56 -9.35 -15.30
N GLN A 291 3.79 -9.15 -16.60
CA GLN A 291 5.08 -8.68 -17.08
C GLN A 291 5.23 -7.18 -16.78
N THR A 292 6.00 -6.85 -15.74
CA THR A 292 6.21 -5.48 -15.29
C THR A 292 7.68 -5.07 -15.33
N ASP A 293 7.93 -3.76 -15.26
CA ASP A 293 9.26 -3.16 -15.07
C ASP A 293 9.60 -2.92 -13.59
N ALA A 294 8.90 -3.59 -12.66
CA ALA A 294 9.09 -3.41 -11.23
C ALA A 294 10.49 -3.90 -10.80
N PRO A 295 11.24 -3.10 -10.02
CA PRO A 295 12.50 -3.56 -9.44
C PRO A 295 12.29 -4.79 -8.53
N VAL A 296 13.26 -5.70 -8.53
CA VAL A 296 13.20 -6.95 -7.75
C VAL A 296 13.00 -6.68 -6.26
N GLU A 297 13.58 -5.59 -5.73
CA GLU A 297 13.43 -5.19 -4.34
C GLU A 297 11.98 -4.81 -3.99
N ILE A 298 11.25 -4.24 -4.96
CA ILE A 298 9.82 -3.92 -4.81
C ILE A 298 8.98 -5.18 -4.81
N LEU A 299 9.26 -6.12 -5.74
CA LEU A 299 8.59 -7.43 -5.75
C LEU A 299 8.81 -8.18 -4.43
N GLN A 300 10.05 -8.20 -3.93
CA GLN A 300 10.38 -8.81 -2.65
C GLN A 300 9.63 -8.16 -1.48
N ARG A 301 9.51 -6.83 -1.48
CA ARG A 301 8.75 -6.09 -0.48
C ARG A 301 7.26 -6.46 -0.50
N LEU A 302 6.64 -6.50 -1.69
CA LEU A 302 5.24 -6.87 -1.85
C LEU A 302 4.95 -8.31 -1.39
N VAL A 303 5.82 -9.26 -1.73
CA VAL A 303 5.70 -10.65 -1.25
C VAL A 303 5.91 -10.75 0.27
N SER A 304 6.82 -9.94 0.83
CA SER A 304 6.99 -9.86 2.29
C SER A 304 5.74 -9.29 2.97
N THR A 305 5.00 -8.38 2.31
CA THR A 305 3.72 -7.87 2.82
C THR A 305 2.62 -8.92 2.78
N LEU A 306 2.58 -9.78 1.76
CA LEU A 306 1.73 -10.97 1.78
C LEU A 306 2.07 -11.87 2.97
N ASP A 307 3.36 -12.15 3.20
CA ASP A 307 3.84 -12.95 4.32
C ASP A 307 3.43 -12.40 5.69
N LEU A 308 3.48 -11.08 5.88
CA LEU A 308 2.97 -10.40 7.07
C LEU A 308 1.45 -10.54 7.23
N CYS A 309 0.71 -10.60 6.13
CA CYS A 309 -0.74 -10.85 6.19
C CYS A 309 -1.02 -12.29 6.60
N VAL A 310 -0.25 -13.25 6.09
CA VAL A 310 -0.34 -14.68 6.46
C VAL A 310 0.05 -14.88 7.94
N SER A 311 1.02 -14.13 8.46
CA SER A 311 1.55 -14.36 9.80
C SER A 311 0.56 -14.12 10.93
N ARG A 312 -0.56 -13.44 10.66
CA ARG A 312 -1.47 -12.94 11.69
C ARG A 312 -2.10 -14.04 12.54
N THR A 313 -2.50 -15.14 11.92
CA THR A 313 -3.03 -16.34 12.59
C THR A 313 -1.99 -16.96 13.54
N GLY A 314 -0.70 -16.85 13.21
CA GLY A 314 0.42 -17.30 14.05
C GLY A 314 0.87 -16.28 15.10
N CYS A 315 0.63 -14.98 14.89
CA CYS A 315 0.99 -13.93 15.85
C CYS A 315 0.03 -13.84 17.05
N LEU A 316 -1.15 -14.45 16.97
CA LEU A 316 -2.10 -14.49 18.06
C LEU A 316 -1.82 -15.68 18.98
N PRO A 317 -1.81 -15.47 20.31
CA PRO A 317 -1.87 -16.56 21.28
C PRO A 317 -3.05 -17.50 21.01
N ILE A 318 -2.87 -18.80 21.25
CA ILE A 318 -3.86 -19.82 20.91
C ILE A 318 -5.23 -19.59 21.55
N ASP A 319 -5.25 -19.07 22.78
CA ASP A 319 -6.44 -18.70 23.56
C ASP A 319 -7.22 -17.53 22.95
N ARG A 320 -6.57 -16.70 22.13
CA ARG A 320 -7.19 -15.54 21.46
C ARG A 320 -7.56 -15.81 20.01
N LEU A 321 -7.13 -16.92 19.45
CA LEU A 321 -7.34 -17.24 18.04
C LEU A 321 -8.83 -17.44 17.72
N GLU A 322 -9.62 -17.93 18.66
CA GLU A 322 -11.07 -18.10 18.50
C GLU A 322 -11.84 -16.76 18.48
N LEU A 323 -11.25 -15.70 19.03
CA LEU A 323 -11.84 -14.35 19.01
C LEU A 323 -11.55 -13.61 17.70
N MET A 324 -10.70 -14.19 16.84
CA MET A 324 -10.35 -13.61 15.56
C MET A 324 -11.57 -13.63 14.63
N PRO A 325 -11.94 -12.50 14.01
CA PRO A 325 -13.00 -12.48 13.02
C PRO A 325 -12.72 -13.46 11.88
N SER A 326 -13.73 -14.23 11.48
CA SER A 326 -13.58 -15.27 10.45
C SER A 326 -13.15 -14.74 9.07
N HIS A 327 -13.39 -13.47 8.79
CA HIS A 327 -12.90 -12.84 7.56
C HIS A 327 -11.39 -12.63 7.57
N CYS A 328 -10.79 -12.32 8.72
CA CYS A 328 -9.35 -12.15 8.83
C CYS A 328 -8.62 -13.47 8.55
N SER A 329 -9.19 -14.61 8.98
CA SER A 329 -8.54 -15.92 8.79
C SER A 329 -8.66 -16.37 7.34
N ARG A 330 -9.81 -16.12 6.70
CA ARG A 330 -9.98 -16.32 5.26
C ARG A 330 -9.03 -15.44 4.44
N PHE A 331 -8.92 -14.15 4.77
CA PHE A 331 -7.98 -13.25 4.10
C PHE A 331 -6.53 -13.74 4.23
N SER A 332 -6.12 -14.12 5.44
CA SER A 332 -4.79 -14.70 5.72
C SER A 332 -4.53 -15.94 4.87
N LEU A 333 -5.53 -16.83 4.76
CA LEU A 333 -5.46 -18.02 3.94
C LEU A 333 -5.34 -17.69 2.45
N SER A 334 -6.10 -16.70 1.94
CA SER A 334 -6.00 -16.25 0.56
C SER A 334 -4.64 -15.63 0.23
N CYS A 335 -4.01 -14.91 1.16
CA CYS A 335 -2.63 -14.45 0.98
C CYS A 335 -1.63 -15.62 0.88
N LEU A 336 -1.85 -16.69 1.67
CA LEU A 336 -1.00 -17.87 1.61
C LEU A 336 -1.21 -18.64 0.30
N GLU A 337 -2.47 -18.83 -0.12
CA GLU A 337 -2.84 -19.39 -1.43
C GLU A 337 -2.15 -18.65 -2.58
N MET A 338 -2.14 -17.32 -2.52
CA MET A 338 -1.43 -16.47 -3.47
C MET A 338 0.07 -16.76 -3.51
N MET A 339 0.73 -16.81 -2.35
CA MET A 339 2.17 -17.11 -2.30
C MET A 339 2.50 -18.49 -2.91
N PHE A 340 1.62 -19.48 -2.72
CA PHE A 340 1.73 -20.77 -3.40
C PHE A 340 1.54 -20.63 -4.92
N SER A 341 0.58 -19.82 -5.39
CA SER A 341 0.35 -19.53 -6.82
C SER A 341 1.60 -18.97 -7.50
N LEU A 342 2.24 -17.97 -6.88
CA LEU A 342 3.46 -17.33 -7.40
C LEU A 342 4.62 -18.31 -7.58
N CYS A 343 4.65 -19.38 -6.79
CA CYS A 343 5.69 -20.41 -6.85
C CYS A 343 5.32 -21.59 -7.76
N ARG A 344 4.06 -21.72 -8.17
CA ARG A 344 3.56 -22.89 -8.88
C ARG A 344 4.05 -22.93 -10.32
N PHE A 345 4.59 -24.09 -10.69
CA PHE A 345 4.96 -24.47 -12.04
C PHE A 345 4.07 -25.62 -12.53
N SER A 346 3.74 -25.57 -13.82
CA SER A 346 3.09 -26.65 -14.57
C SER A 346 3.95 -26.95 -15.80
N PHE A 347 4.15 -28.23 -16.12
CA PHE A 347 4.97 -28.66 -17.26
C PHE A 347 4.39 -28.23 -18.62
N GLU A 348 3.11 -27.87 -18.67
CA GLU A 348 2.42 -27.41 -19.87
C GLU A 348 2.45 -25.88 -20.05
N ASP A 349 2.85 -25.14 -19.01
CA ASP A 349 2.80 -23.68 -19.01
C ASP A 349 4.07 -23.07 -19.60
N ASP A 350 3.91 -21.94 -20.30
CA ASP A 350 5.04 -21.05 -20.59
C ASP A 350 5.66 -20.53 -19.27
N TRP A 351 7.00 -20.46 -19.24
CA TRP A 351 7.76 -19.96 -18.09
C TRP A 351 8.50 -18.65 -18.42
N PRO A 352 7.77 -17.51 -18.52
CA PRO A 352 8.38 -16.25 -18.90
C PRO A 352 9.34 -15.72 -17.82
N PRO A 353 10.31 -14.85 -18.19
CA PRO A 353 11.29 -14.31 -17.23
C PRO A 353 10.67 -13.58 -16.03
N ALA A 354 9.52 -12.91 -16.22
CA ALA A 354 8.78 -12.27 -15.14
C ALA A 354 8.31 -13.30 -14.10
N ARG A 355 7.71 -14.42 -14.55
CA ARG A 355 7.25 -15.53 -13.70
C ARG A 355 8.43 -16.20 -12.97
N SER A 356 9.55 -16.39 -13.65
CA SER A 356 10.77 -16.91 -13.02
C SER A 356 11.28 -15.99 -11.90
N THR A 357 11.31 -14.69 -12.16
CA THR A 357 11.78 -13.68 -11.20
C THR A 357 10.90 -13.67 -9.96
N ILE A 358 9.57 -13.57 -10.11
CA ILE A 358 8.67 -13.53 -8.96
C ILE A 358 8.67 -14.85 -8.18
N SER A 359 8.73 -15.99 -8.87
CA SER A 359 8.81 -17.31 -8.24
C SER A 359 10.08 -17.45 -7.39
N THR A 360 11.21 -17.00 -7.93
CA THR A 360 12.52 -16.99 -7.24
C THR A 360 12.52 -16.07 -6.01
N VAL A 361 11.90 -14.90 -6.12
CA VAL A 361 11.75 -13.96 -5.00
C VAL A 361 10.85 -14.56 -3.90
N SER A 362 9.80 -15.28 -4.30
CA SER A 362 8.75 -15.74 -3.38
C SER A 362 9.10 -17.03 -2.64
N ILE A 363 9.82 -17.95 -3.26
CA ILE A 363 9.96 -19.33 -2.74
C ILE A 363 10.58 -19.39 -1.35
N ASN A 364 11.66 -18.66 -1.08
CA ASN A 364 12.30 -18.70 0.24
C ASN A 364 11.39 -18.12 1.34
N ILE A 365 10.57 -17.12 1.02
CA ILE A 365 9.59 -16.54 1.94
C ILE A 365 8.48 -17.57 2.21
N LEU A 366 7.94 -18.20 1.16
CA LEU A 366 6.92 -19.25 1.27
C LEU A 366 7.39 -20.43 2.12
N ILE A 367 8.59 -20.98 1.86
CA ILE A 367 9.10 -22.14 2.61
C ILE A 367 9.32 -21.80 4.08
N LYS A 368 9.89 -20.63 4.37
CA LYS A 368 10.04 -20.15 5.75
C LYS A 368 8.69 -20.01 6.45
N ARG A 369 7.67 -19.47 5.76
CA ARG A 369 6.32 -19.36 6.31
C ARG A 369 5.70 -20.72 6.60
N CYS A 370 5.83 -21.68 5.68
CA CYS A 370 5.37 -23.05 5.88
C CYS A 370 6.05 -23.68 7.11
N GLU A 371 7.37 -23.56 7.22
CA GLU A 371 8.12 -24.06 8.38
C GLU A 371 7.61 -23.47 9.70
N ILE A 372 7.36 -22.15 9.74
CA ILE A 372 6.81 -21.46 10.92
C ILE A 372 5.42 -22.01 11.27
N ILE A 373 4.52 -22.16 10.30
CA ILE A 373 3.16 -22.69 10.52
C ILE A 373 3.21 -24.11 11.08
N LEU A 374 4.04 -24.98 10.48
CA LEU A 374 4.17 -26.38 10.90
C LEU A 374 4.75 -26.49 12.32
N LYS A 375 5.79 -25.72 12.64
CA LYS A 375 6.38 -25.67 13.99
C LYS A 375 5.41 -25.12 15.02
N GLN A 376 4.70 -24.05 14.68
CA GLN A 376 3.73 -23.44 15.59
C GLN A 376 2.56 -24.38 15.86
N PHE A 377 2.05 -25.09 14.85
CA PHE A 377 1.04 -26.13 15.05
C PHE A 377 1.50 -27.18 16.06
N LEU A 378 2.72 -27.71 15.90
CA LEU A 378 3.24 -28.73 16.81
C LEU A 378 3.47 -28.20 18.23
N SER A 379 3.99 -26.96 18.36
CA SER A 379 4.16 -26.30 19.66
C SER A 379 2.81 -26.18 20.38
N ASP A 380 1.82 -25.63 19.70
CA ASP A 380 0.48 -25.44 20.25
C ASP A 380 -0.21 -26.77 20.59
N GLU A 381 0.00 -27.80 19.77
CA GLU A 381 -0.51 -29.15 20.04
C GLU A 381 0.12 -29.72 21.31
N ASN A 382 1.42 -29.50 21.55
CA ASN A 382 2.10 -29.97 22.74
C ASN A 382 1.66 -29.17 23.99
N ASP A 383 1.54 -27.85 23.86
CA ASP A 383 1.20 -26.95 24.97
C ASP A 383 -0.23 -27.19 25.48
N LEU A 384 -1.18 -27.47 24.59
CA LEU A 384 -2.57 -27.72 24.96
C LEU A 384 -2.81 -29.11 25.58
N GLY A 385 -1.88 -30.06 25.45
CA GLY A 385 -2.14 -31.45 25.81
C GLY A 385 -3.44 -31.93 25.16
N ASP A 386 -4.24 -32.77 25.80
CA ASP A 386 -5.44 -33.43 25.21
C ASP A 386 -6.57 -32.50 24.74
N LEU A 387 -6.45 -31.18 24.89
CA LEU A 387 -7.42 -30.22 24.37
C LEU A 387 -7.30 -30.09 22.84
N PRO A 388 -8.44 -29.93 22.12
CA PRO A 388 -8.42 -29.73 20.68
C PRO A 388 -7.84 -28.35 20.33
N LEU A 389 -7.09 -28.30 19.22
CA LEU A 389 -6.63 -27.05 18.63
C LEU A 389 -7.81 -26.25 18.03
N PRO A 390 -7.78 -24.90 18.08
CA PRO A 390 -8.74 -24.08 17.37
C PRO A 390 -8.77 -24.40 15.87
N ALA A 391 -9.97 -24.41 15.28
CA ALA A 391 -10.18 -24.78 13.88
C ALA A 391 -9.33 -23.95 12.90
N VAL A 392 -9.07 -22.68 13.20
CA VAL A 392 -8.20 -21.81 12.40
C VAL A 392 -6.80 -22.41 12.26
N ARG A 393 -6.22 -22.92 13.35
CA ARG A 393 -4.87 -23.50 13.34
C ARG A 393 -4.84 -24.83 12.59
N THR A 394 -5.81 -25.71 12.87
CA THR A 394 -5.90 -27.01 12.20
C THR A 394 -6.13 -26.86 10.70
N ASN A 395 -7.03 -25.96 10.28
CA ASN A 395 -7.32 -25.72 8.87
C ASN A 395 -6.13 -25.12 8.12
N GLU A 396 -5.40 -24.18 8.74
CA GLU A 396 -4.19 -23.58 8.16
C GLU A 396 -3.10 -24.63 7.94
N THR A 397 -2.86 -25.50 8.91
CA THR A 397 -1.86 -26.58 8.79
C THR A 397 -2.28 -27.60 7.73
N ILE A 398 -3.54 -28.03 7.71
CA ILE A 398 -4.06 -28.95 6.69
C ILE A 398 -3.91 -28.34 5.30
N PHE A 399 -4.24 -27.05 5.15
CA PHE A 399 -4.07 -26.32 3.90
C PHE A 399 -2.60 -26.34 3.44
N VAL A 400 -1.65 -25.97 4.32
CA VAL A 400 -0.21 -25.95 4.00
C VAL A 400 0.25 -27.31 3.51
N LEU A 401 -0.09 -28.39 4.21
CA LEU A 401 0.33 -29.75 3.84
C LEU A 401 -0.25 -30.18 2.49
N GLN A 402 -1.51 -29.84 2.21
CA GLN A 402 -2.14 -30.12 0.91
C GLN A 402 -1.52 -29.29 -0.22
N ALA A 403 -1.26 -28.00 0.04
CA ALA A 403 -0.66 -27.10 -0.93
C ALA A 403 0.77 -27.53 -1.27
N LEU A 404 1.57 -27.90 -0.27
CA LEU A 404 2.92 -28.45 -0.46
C LEU A 404 2.93 -29.73 -1.29
N ALA A 405 1.95 -30.63 -1.07
CA ALA A 405 1.84 -31.89 -1.82
C ALA A 405 1.48 -31.69 -3.30
N ARG A 406 0.84 -30.56 -3.63
CA ARG A 406 0.43 -30.21 -5.01
C ARG A 406 1.39 -29.21 -5.67
N LEU A 407 2.30 -28.63 -4.92
CA LEU A 407 3.22 -27.64 -5.43
C LEU A 407 4.32 -28.34 -6.21
N HIS A 408 4.45 -27.99 -7.49
CA HIS A 408 5.67 -28.19 -8.26
C HIS A 408 6.31 -26.83 -8.49
N ILE A 409 7.64 -26.76 -8.40
CA ILE A 409 8.39 -25.54 -8.65
C ILE A 409 9.27 -25.70 -9.90
N HIS A 410 9.54 -24.61 -10.59
CA HIS A 410 10.45 -24.63 -11.73
C HIS A 410 11.90 -24.84 -11.26
N SER A 411 12.74 -25.40 -12.15
CA SER A 411 14.15 -25.68 -11.85
C SER A 411 14.93 -24.43 -11.39
N GLU A 412 14.74 -23.29 -12.06
CA GLU A 412 15.34 -22.00 -11.69
C GLU A 412 14.97 -21.58 -10.25
N THR A 413 13.69 -21.71 -9.89
CA THR A 413 13.19 -21.43 -8.53
C THR A 413 13.83 -22.37 -7.51
N ALA A 414 13.97 -23.65 -7.85
CA ALA A 414 14.58 -24.65 -6.98
C ALA A 414 16.06 -24.35 -6.68
N PHE A 415 16.81 -23.73 -7.61
CA PHE A 415 18.23 -23.44 -7.41
C PHE A 415 18.52 -22.37 -6.35
N VAL A 416 17.56 -21.48 -6.09
CA VAL A 416 17.72 -20.38 -5.12
C VAL A 416 17.41 -20.83 -3.68
N LEU A 417 16.91 -22.06 -3.53
CA LEU A 417 16.71 -22.67 -2.23
C LEU A 417 18.03 -22.99 -1.51
N SER A 418 18.00 -22.84 -0.18
CA SER A 418 19.14 -23.09 0.72
C SER A 418 19.34 -24.58 0.99
N LEU A 419 19.67 -25.36 -0.05
CA LEU A 419 19.91 -26.79 0.05
C LEU A 419 21.40 -27.14 0.22
N PRO A 420 21.72 -28.25 0.92
CA PRO A 420 23.07 -28.83 0.95
C PRO A 420 23.64 -29.10 -0.45
N ALA A 421 24.96 -28.98 -0.61
CA ALA A 421 25.64 -29.07 -1.91
C ALA A 421 25.34 -30.37 -2.68
N HIS A 422 25.30 -31.51 -2.00
CA HIS A 422 25.00 -32.82 -2.61
C HIS A 422 23.57 -32.91 -3.16
N LEU A 423 22.59 -32.27 -2.52
CA LEU A 423 21.21 -32.19 -3.02
C LEU A 423 21.12 -31.23 -4.21
N LYS A 424 21.90 -30.14 -4.20
CA LYS A 424 21.98 -29.21 -5.34
C LYS A 424 22.52 -29.87 -6.61
N GLU A 425 23.45 -30.81 -6.49
CA GLU A 425 23.91 -31.61 -7.64
C GLU A 425 22.82 -32.53 -8.16
N THR A 426 22.07 -33.17 -7.26
CA THR A 426 20.95 -34.07 -7.62
C THR A 426 19.81 -33.33 -8.31
N ILE A 427 19.53 -32.09 -7.91
CA ILE A 427 18.53 -31.22 -8.55
C ILE A 427 18.90 -30.89 -10.00
N LYS A 428 20.19 -30.80 -10.33
CA LYS A 428 20.64 -30.56 -11.72
C LYS A 428 20.39 -31.75 -12.63
N THR A 429 20.36 -32.95 -12.07
CA THR A 429 20.29 -34.20 -12.84
C THR A 429 18.88 -34.80 -12.86
N SER A 430 18.02 -34.49 -11.88
CA SER A 430 16.68 -35.02 -11.75
C SER A 430 15.62 -33.91 -11.70
N GLU A 431 14.81 -33.82 -12.73
CA GLU A 431 13.69 -32.88 -12.83
C GLU A 431 12.60 -33.17 -11.78
N ALA A 432 12.37 -34.44 -11.46
CA ALA A 432 11.47 -34.85 -10.37
C ALA A 432 11.99 -34.39 -9.00
N CYS A 433 13.31 -34.38 -8.79
CA CYS A 433 13.93 -33.84 -7.58
C CYS A 433 13.84 -32.31 -7.54
N ALA A 434 14.15 -31.65 -8.66
CA ALA A 434 14.06 -30.20 -8.79
C ALA A 434 12.65 -29.66 -8.49
N SER A 435 11.63 -30.27 -9.10
CA SER A 435 10.23 -29.87 -8.94
C SER A 435 9.67 -30.08 -7.54
N ASN A 436 10.31 -30.93 -6.73
CA ASN A 436 9.93 -31.23 -5.35
C ASN A 436 10.98 -30.77 -4.32
N ALA A 437 11.92 -29.90 -4.71
CA ALA A 437 13.02 -29.49 -3.85
C ALA A 437 12.57 -28.74 -2.59
N HIS A 438 11.40 -28.09 -2.62
CA HIS A 438 10.77 -27.48 -1.44
C HIS A 438 10.48 -28.49 -0.33
N LEU A 439 10.09 -29.71 -0.69
CA LEU A 439 9.78 -30.77 0.27
C LEU A 439 11.02 -31.25 1.01
N LEU A 440 12.19 -31.22 0.34
CA LEU A 440 13.46 -31.62 0.95
C LEU A 440 13.89 -30.67 2.09
N ILE A 441 13.55 -29.38 1.97
CA ILE A 441 13.84 -28.38 3.01
C ILE A 441 12.95 -28.59 4.22
N LEU A 442 11.67 -28.87 3.98
CA LEU A 442 10.66 -29.07 5.04
C LEU A 442 10.65 -30.48 5.61
N PHE A 443 11.50 -31.38 5.09
CA PHE A 443 11.60 -32.77 5.55
C PHE A 443 11.76 -32.91 7.08
N PRO A 444 12.61 -32.12 7.77
CA PRO A 444 12.69 -32.18 9.23
C PRO A 444 11.35 -31.89 9.92
N SER A 445 10.62 -30.88 9.45
CA SER A 445 9.29 -30.53 9.99
C SER A 445 8.27 -31.64 9.76
N PHE A 446 8.33 -32.33 8.61
CA PHE A 446 7.45 -33.48 8.35
C PHE A 446 7.73 -34.64 9.31
N CYS A 447 9.00 -34.93 9.59
CA CYS A 447 9.40 -35.98 10.54
C CYS A 447 8.87 -35.70 11.95
N GLU A 448 8.93 -34.46 12.41
CA GLU A 448 8.38 -34.05 13.71
C GLU A 448 6.86 -34.19 13.77
N LEU A 449 6.16 -33.95 12.65
CA LEU A 449 4.69 -34.03 12.60
C LEU A 449 4.13 -35.45 12.46
N VAL A 450 4.96 -36.48 12.28
CA VAL A 450 4.50 -37.89 12.22
C VAL A 450 3.76 -38.31 13.49
N VAL A 451 4.14 -37.72 14.64
CA VAL A 451 3.54 -37.99 15.95
C VAL A 451 2.34 -37.10 16.26
N SER A 452 1.90 -36.24 15.34
CA SER A 452 0.75 -35.36 15.57
C SER A 452 -0.49 -36.16 15.95
N ARG A 453 -1.34 -35.59 16.82
CA ARG A 453 -2.57 -36.24 17.29
C ARG A 453 -3.71 -36.04 16.30
N GLU A 454 -3.65 -35.01 15.48
CA GLU A 454 -4.58 -34.79 14.37
C GLU A 454 -4.37 -35.83 13.25
N ALA A 455 -5.37 -36.69 13.04
CA ALA A 455 -5.30 -37.80 12.09
C ALA A 455 -5.09 -37.30 10.65
N ARG A 456 -5.75 -36.21 10.29
CA ARG A 456 -5.64 -35.66 8.94
C ARG A 456 -4.24 -35.11 8.65
N VAL A 457 -3.59 -34.53 9.65
CA VAL A 457 -2.20 -34.06 9.55
C VAL A 457 -1.27 -35.23 9.32
N ARG A 458 -1.40 -36.32 10.09
CA ARG A 458 -0.59 -37.54 9.90
C ARG A 458 -0.73 -38.13 8.50
N GLU A 459 -1.96 -38.21 7.97
CA GLU A 459 -2.22 -38.71 6.62
C GLU A 459 -1.48 -37.90 5.55
N LEU A 460 -1.55 -36.57 5.64
CA LEU A 460 -0.91 -35.67 4.68
C LEU A 460 0.62 -35.69 4.81
N VAL A 461 1.15 -35.77 6.02
CA VAL A 461 2.58 -35.95 6.28
C VAL A 461 3.10 -37.23 5.63
N GLN A 462 2.36 -38.34 5.74
CA GLN A 462 2.73 -39.59 5.04
C GLN A 462 2.77 -39.42 3.52
N VAL A 463 1.84 -38.66 2.93
CA VAL A 463 1.87 -38.35 1.50
C VAL A 463 3.13 -37.57 1.14
N LEU A 464 3.46 -36.52 1.91
CA LEU A 464 4.65 -35.69 1.67
C LEU A 464 5.95 -36.50 1.82
N LEU A 465 6.06 -37.37 2.83
CA LEU A 465 7.22 -38.24 3.01
C LEU A 465 7.39 -39.22 1.83
N ARG A 466 6.30 -39.73 1.26
CA ARG A 466 6.36 -40.57 0.04
C ARG A 466 6.82 -39.76 -1.18
N LEU A 467 6.40 -38.51 -1.31
CA LEU A 467 6.87 -37.61 -2.37
C LEU A 467 8.36 -37.31 -2.22
N VAL A 468 8.85 -37.07 -1.00
CA VAL A 468 10.29 -36.92 -0.70
C VAL A 468 11.06 -38.19 -1.08
N ALA A 469 10.56 -39.37 -0.71
CA ALA A 469 11.18 -40.64 -1.08
C ALA A 469 11.23 -40.84 -2.61
N GLY A 470 10.17 -40.44 -3.32
CA GLY A 470 10.12 -40.47 -4.79
C GLY A 470 11.13 -39.50 -5.42
N ALA A 471 11.24 -38.27 -4.89
CA ALA A 471 12.17 -37.26 -5.38
C ALA A 471 13.65 -37.68 -5.24
N LEU A 472 13.96 -38.50 -4.23
CA LEU A 472 15.30 -39.04 -3.96
C LEU A 472 15.55 -40.43 -4.56
N ASP A 473 14.59 -40.98 -5.32
CA ASP A 473 14.63 -42.35 -5.87
C ASP A 473 14.88 -43.44 -4.80
N LEU A 474 14.36 -43.22 -3.59
CA LEU A 474 14.48 -44.13 -2.44
C LEU A 474 13.33 -45.15 -2.37
N GLN A 475 12.46 -45.20 -3.38
CA GLN A 475 11.34 -46.14 -3.38
C GLN A 475 11.87 -47.57 -3.53
N VAL A 476 11.45 -48.45 -2.62
CA VAL A 476 11.68 -49.89 -2.76
C VAL A 476 10.97 -50.33 -4.03
N ARG A 477 11.73 -50.73 -5.05
CA ARG A 477 11.21 -51.48 -6.20
C ARG A 477 10.62 -52.78 -5.66
N SER A 478 9.33 -52.79 -5.36
CA SER A 478 8.57 -53.98 -4.97
C SER A 478 8.26 -54.84 -6.18
#